data_AF-A0A8C0TZG1-F1
#
_entry.id   AF-A0A8C0TZG1-F1
#
_cell.length_a   1.000
_cell.length_b   1.000
_cell.length_c   1.000
_cell.angle_alpha   90.00
_cell.angle_beta   90.00
_cell.angle_gamma   90.00
#
_symmetry.space_group_name_H-M   'P 1'
#
loop_
_entity.id
_entity.type
_entity.pdbx_description
1 polymer ?
#
loop_
_entity_poly.entity_id
_entity_poly.type
_entity_poly.pdbx_seq_one_letter_code
_entity_poly.pdbx_strand_id
1 'polypeptide(L)'
;ARLRNNKAKDVCLDQGPQENHTAILYPCHGWGPQLARYTREGFLHLGALGTTTLLPDTRCLVDTGKSRFPQLLDCDKVKSSLHKRWSFIQNGAILNKGTGRCLEVENRGMAGIDLILRSCTGQRWTIKNFIK
;
A
#
# COMPACT_ATOMS: atom_id res chain seq x y z
N ALA A 1 -0.77 2.66 11.43
CA ALA A 1 -1.28 3.96 10.95
C ALA A 1 -2.13 3.72 9.70
N ARG A 2 -2.95 4.66 9.22
CA ARG A 2 -3.78 4.48 8.01
C ARG A 2 -3.18 5.24 6.83
N LEU A 3 -3.10 4.61 5.66
CA LEU A 3 -2.58 5.25 4.46
C LEU A 3 -3.73 5.77 3.58
N ARG A 4 -3.73 7.08 3.29
CA ARG A 4 -4.78 7.78 2.52
C ARG A 4 -4.20 8.53 1.33
N ASN A 5 -4.98 8.66 0.27
CA ASN A 5 -4.62 9.41 -0.94
C ASN A 5 -5.39 10.74 -1.02
N ASN A 6 -4.80 11.78 -1.59
CA ASN A 6 -5.43 13.09 -1.73
C ASN A 6 -6.64 13.12 -2.69
N LYS A 7 -6.69 12.23 -3.68
CA LYS A 7 -7.81 12.09 -4.64
C LYS A 7 -8.96 11.21 -4.13
N ALA A 8 -8.73 10.42 -3.08
CA ALA A 8 -9.74 9.54 -2.50
C ALA A 8 -9.64 9.56 -0.97
N LYS A 9 -10.23 10.60 -0.37
CA LYS A 9 -10.05 10.91 1.05
C LYS A 9 -10.82 9.95 1.96
N ASP A 10 -11.96 9.41 1.52
CA ASP A 10 -12.85 8.60 2.35
C ASP A 10 -12.49 7.10 2.36
N VAL A 11 -11.52 6.71 1.54
CA VAL A 11 -10.99 5.34 1.48
C VAL A 11 -9.54 5.28 1.95
N CYS A 12 -9.16 4.10 2.44
CA CYS A 12 -7.86 3.78 2.96
C CYS A 12 -7.30 2.58 2.20
N LEU A 13 -5.97 2.49 2.13
CA LEU A 13 -5.31 1.27 1.68
C LEU A 13 -5.67 0.12 2.63
N ASP A 14 -6.12 -0.99 2.06
CA ASP A 14 -6.63 -2.17 2.77
C ASP A 14 -6.05 -3.45 2.18
N GLN A 15 -5.89 -4.48 3.01
CA GLN A 15 -5.46 -5.80 2.54
C GLN A 15 -6.50 -6.47 1.63
N GLY A 16 -7.78 -6.15 1.81
CA GLY A 16 -8.87 -6.82 1.12
C GLY A 16 -8.94 -8.33 1.43
N PRO A 17 -9.68 -9.09 0.60
CA PRO A 17 -9.77 -10.54 0.74
C PRO A 17 -8.41 -11.21 0.55
N GLN A 18 -8.10 -12.19 1.39
CA GLN A 18 -6.76 -12.79 1.45
C GLN A 18 -6.40 -13.58 0.20
N GLU A 19 -7.39 -14.25 -0.39
CA GLU A 19 -7.33 -15.09 -1.58
C GLU A 19 -6.81 -14.33 -2.83
N ASN A 20 -7.12 -13.04 -2.93
CA ASN A 20 -6.77 -12.25 -4.11
C ASN A 20 -5.30 -11.83 -4.11
N HIS A 21 -4.65 -11.80 -2.94
CA HIS A 21 -3.26 -11.33 -2.79
C HIS A 21 -3.01 -9.95 -3.42
N THR A 22 -4.02 -9.07 -3.45
CA THR A 22 -3.94 -7.71 -3.99
C THR A 22 -4.46 -6.71 -2.96
N ALA A 23 -3.75 -5.60 -2.78
CA ALA A 23 -4.27 -4.53 -1.93
C ALA A 23 -5.41 -3.79 -2.65
N ILE A 24 -6.37 -3.28 -1.88
CA ILE A 24 -7.53 -2.55 -2.38
C ILE A 24 -7.65 -1.18 -1.69
N LEU A 25 -8.61 -0.38 -2.15
CA LEU A 25 -9.10 0.78 -1.42
C LEU A 25 -10.46 0.42 -0.81
N TYR A 26 -10.62 0.69 0.48
CA TYR A 26 -11.86 0.41 1.20
C TYR A 26 -12.20 1.54 2.17
N PRO A 27 -13.48 1.78 2.52
CA PRO A 27 -13.85 2.79 3.51
C PRO A 27 -13.00 2.69 4.77
N CYS A 28 -12.49 3.83 5.22
CA CYS A 28 -11.57 3.86 6.37
C CYS A 28 -12.28 3.47 7.67
N HIS A 29 -12.06 2.26 8.18
CA HIS A 29 -12.59 1.76 9.45
C HIS A 29 -11.50 1.61 10.53
N GLY A 30 -10.22 1.57 10.16
CA GLY A 30 -9.10 1.59 11.11
C GLY A 30 -8.81 0.27 11.83
N TRP A 31 -9.28 -0.84 11.28
CA TRP A 31 -8.98 -2.18 11.82
C TRP A 31 -7.67 -2.71 11.25
N GLY A 32 -7.21 -3.85 11.76
CA GLY A 32 -5.96 -4.53 11.38
C GLY A 32 -5.59 -4.46 9.89
N PRO A 33 -6.49 -4.83 8.95
CA PRO A 33 -6.21 -4.82 7.51
C PRO A 33 -5.80 -3.45 6.94
N GLN A 34 -6.21 -2.35 7.58
CA GLN A 34 -5.90 -0.98 7.16
C GLN A 34 -4.69 -0.38 7.89
N LEU A 35 -4.05 -1.15 8.77
CA LEU A 35 -2.86 -0.71 9.47
C LEU A 35 -1.65 -0.82 8.55
N ALA A 36 -1.23 0.32 8.03
CA ALA A 36 -0.01 0.50 7.27
C ALA A 36 1.18 0.87 8.15
N ARG A 37 2.36 0.34 7.81
CA ARG A 37 3.67 0.70 8.37
C ARG A 37 4.67 0.84 7.23
N TYR A 38 5.32 2.00 7.14
CA TYR A 38 6.46 2.23 6.26
C TYR A 38 7.76 2.12 7.05
N THR A 39 8.68 1.25 6.65
CA THR A 39 9.93 0.98 7.39
C THR A 39 11.09 1.84 6.88
N ARG A 40 12.21 1.86 7.62
CA ARG A 40 13.43 2.60 7.24
C ARG A 40 14.07 2.06 5.95
N GLU A 41 13.89 0.76 5.68
CA GLU A 41 14.37 0.06 4.49
C GLU A 41 13.52 0.37 3.25
N GLY A 42 12.38 1.06 3.44
CA GLY A 42 11.45 1.44 2.38
C GLY A 42 10.36 0.41 2.11
N PHE A 43 10.05 -0.48 3.06
CA PHE A 43 8.98 -1.47 2.88
C PHE A 43 7.65 -0.91 3.37
N LEU A 44 6.58 -1.19 2.63
CA LEU A 44 5.23 -0.82 3.01
C LEU A 44 4.48 -2.10 3.42
N HIS A 45 4.22 -2.23 4.71
CA HIS A 45 3.49 -3.35 5.29
C HIS A 45 2.03 -2.96 5.55
N LEU A 46 1.12 -3.92 5.35
CA LEU A 46 -0.29 -3.85 5.73
C LEU A 46 -0.64 -5.01 6.65
N GLY A 47 -1.53 -4.80 7.62
CA GLY A 47 -2.05 -5.84 8.50
C GLY A 47 -1.77 -5.54 9.97
N ALA A 48 -2.19 -6.44 10.86
CA ALA A 48 -2.02 -6.26 12.30
C ALA A 48 -0.54 -6.08 12.65
N LEU A 49 -0.23 -4.92 13.23
CA LEU A 49 1.15 -4.55 13.55
C LEU A 49 1.42 -4.88 15.03
N GLY A 50 2.27 -5.86 15.31
CA GLY A 50 2.77 -6.08 16.67
C GLY A 50 3.67 -4.92 17.14
N THR A 51 3.86 -4.82 18.45
CA THR A 51 4.70 -3.80 19.10
C THR A 51 6.18 -3.96 18.72
N THR A 52 6.65 -5.20 18.58
CA THR A 52 8.05 -5.55 18.28
C THR A 52 8.22 -6.46 17.06
N THR A 53 7.17 -7.19 16.63
CA THR A 53 7.23 -8.15 15.51
C THR A 53 6.07 -7.93 14.55
N LEU A 54 6.28 -8.18 13.24
CA LEU A 54 5.20 -8.27 12.27
C LEU A 54 4.35 -9.50 12.62
N LEU A 55 3.05 -9.33 12.82
CA LEU A 55 2.17 -10.48 13.06
C LEU A 55 2.03 -11.30 11.76
N PRO A 56 1.72 -12.61 11.83
CA PRO A 56 1.61 -13.48 10.65
C PRO A 56 0.71 -12.94 9.53
N ASP A 57 -0.29 -12.13 9.90
CA ASP A 57 -1.22 -11.51 8.95
C ASP A 57 -0.66 -10.26 8.26
N THR A 58 0.58 -9.86 8.59
CA THR A 58 1.23 -8.70 7.97
C THR A 58 1.81 -9.07 6.62
N ARG A 59 1.45 -8.32 5.58
CA ARG A 59 1.91 -8.54 4.20
C ARG A 59 2.62 -7.31 3.63
N CYS A 60 3.55 -7.54 2.71
CA CYS A 60 4.28 -6.51 1.98
C CYS A 60 3.51 -6.06 0.74
N LEU A 61 3.45 -4.76 0.50
CA LEU A 61 3.07 -4.24 -0.81
C LEU A 61 4.23 -4.45 -1.81
N VAL A 62 3.94 -5.12 -2.92
CA VAL A 62 4.94 -5.51 -3.92
C VAL A 62 4.51 -5.04 -5.31
N ASP A 63 5.49 -4.53 -6.06
CA ASP A 63 5.38 -4.30 -7.49
C ASP A 63 6.42 -5.15 -8.25
N THR A 64 5.95 -6.10 -9.07
CA THR A 64 6.78 -6.94 -9.94
C THR A 64 6.89 -6.43 -11.39
N GLY A 65 6.24 -5.33 -11.73
CA GLY A 65 6.16 -4.76 -13.09
C GLY A 65 5.19 -5.49 -14.02
N LYS A 66 4.67 -6.67 -13.63
CA LYS A 66 3.83 -7.53 -14.48
C LYS A 66 2.34 -7.24 -14.39
N SER A 67 1.87 -6.91 -13.19
CA SER A 67 0.45 -6.61 -12.94
C SER A 67 0.20 -5.12 -12.89
N ARG A 68 -1.03 -4.71 -13.24
CA ARG A 68 -1.52 -3.35 -13.00
C ARG A 68 -1.85 -3.10 -11.52
N PHE A 69 -2.18 -4.15 -10.77
CA PHE A 69 -2.56 -4.07 -9.37
C PHE A 69 -1.37 -4.42 -8.47
N PRO A 70 -1.20 -3.74 -7.32
CA PRO A 70 -0.16 -4.09 -6.37
C PRO A 70 -0.47 -5.40 -5.65
N GLN A 71 0.56 -6.21 -5.42
CA GLN A 71 0.42 -7.51 -4.76
C GLN A 71 0.69 -7.39 -3.26
N LEU A 72 0.08 -8.29 -2.49
CA LEU A 72 0.33 -8.47 -1.07
C LEU A 72 0.92 -9.85 -0.83
N LEU A 73 2.22 -9.87 -0.55
CA LEU A 73 3.01 -11.09 -0.40
C LEU A 73 3.73 -11.10 0.95
N ASP A 74 4.15 -12.28 1.36
CA ASP A 74 5.10 -12.45 2.46
C ASP A 74 6.44 -11.77 2.08
N CYS A 75 6.86 -10.81 2.91
CA CYS A 75 8.05 -9.98 2.67
C CYS A 75 9.31 -10.82 2.42
N ASP A 76 9.47 -11.91 3.18
CA ASP A 76 10.69 -12.71 3.20
C ASP A 76 10.76 -13.66 2.00
N LYS A 77 9.60 -14.01 1.44
CA LYS A 77 9.49 -14.84 0.23
C LYS A 77 9.72 -14.05 -1.06
N VAL A 78 9.71 -12.71 -1.02
CA VAL A 78 9.99 -11.87 -2.18
C VAL A 78 11.50 -11.76 -2.41
N LYS A 79 11.99 -12.51 -3.41
CA LYS A 79 13.42 -12.59 -3.77
C LYS A 79 14.05 -11.24 -4.14
N SER A 80 13.35 -10.44 -4.94
CA SER A 80 13.86 -9.14 -5.39
C SER A 80 13.55 -8.06 -4.36
N SER A 81 14.59 -7.50 -3.73
CA SER A 81 14.43 -6.38 -2.80
C SER A 81 13.87 -5.13 -3.49
N LEU A 82 14.14 -4.94 -4.79
CA LEU A 82 13.65 -3.81 -5.57
C LEU A 82 12.13 -3.84 -5.74
N HIS A 83 11.52 -5.02 -5.88
CA HIS A 83 10.06 -5.15 -6.05
C HIS A 83 9.26 -4.73 -4.81
N LYS A 84 9.86 -4.88 -3.62
CA LYS A 84 9.24 -4.51 -2.33
C LYS A 84 9.70 -3.15 -1.78
N ARG A 85 10.63 -2.47 -2.45
CA ARG A 85 11.20 -1.20 -1.98
C ARG A 85 10.49 0.00 -2.60
N TRP A 86 9.92 0.82 -1.74
CA TRP A 86 9.21 2.04 -2.07
C TRP A 86 10.01 3.27 -1.61
N SER A 87 9.82 4.38 -2.33
CA SER A 87 10.21 5.72 -1.92
C SER A 87 8.94 6.46 -1.51
N PHE A 88 8.90 6.90 -0.27
CA PHE A 88 7.78 7.63 0.29
C PHE A 88 8.26 8.75 1.21
N ILE A 89 7.61 9.90 1.08
CA ILE A 89 7.64 11.02 2.03
C ILE A 89 6.20 11.44 2.30
N GLN A 90 5.93 12.00 3.48
CA GLN A 90 4.59 12.50 3.80
C GLN A 90 4.13 13.52 2.76
N ASN A 91 2.88 13.37 2.31
CA ASN A 91 2.29 14.20 1.25
C ASN A 91 3.05 14.13 -0.10
N GLY A 92 3.80 13.05 -0.33
CA GLY A 92 4.46 12.75 -1.60
C GLY A 92 3.85 11.54 -2.31
N ALA A 93 4.40 11.22 -3.47
CA ALA A 93 4.08 9.98 -4.17
C ALA A 93 4.64 8.76 -3.42
N ILE A 94 4.09 7.59 -3.71
CA ILE A 94 4.66 6.30 -3.30
C ILE A 94 5.19 5.64 -4.58
N LEU A 95 6.51 5.72 -4.78
CA LEU A 95 7.18 5.23 -5.98
C LEU A 95 7.90 3.91 -5.69
N ASN A 96 7.70 2.89 -6.51
CA ASN A 96 8.49 1.67 -6.43
C ASN A 96 9.88 1.91 -7.04
N LYS A 97 10.94 1.62 -6.28
CA LYS A 97 12.32 1.88 -6.74
C LYS A 97 12.79 0.91 -7.82
N GLY A 98 12.16 -0.26 -7.94
CA GLY A 98 12.49 -1.25 -8.96
C GLY A 98 11.85 -0.97 -10.31
N THR A 99 10.55 -0.66 -10.32
CA THR A 99 9.78 -0.49 -11.55
C THR A 99 9.62 0.96 -11.99
N GLY A 100 9.90 1.93 -11.11
CA GLY A 100 9.66 3.36 -11.37
C GLY A 100 8.18 3.76 -11.41
N ARG A 101 7.26 2.83 -11.13
CA ARG A 101 5.82 3.12 -11.08
C ARG A 101 5.41 3.68 -9.73
N CYS A 102 4.36 4.49 -9.74
CA CYS A 102 3.71 4.99 -8.54
C CYS A 102 2.47 4.18 -8.19
N LEU A 103 2.22 4.07 -6.88
CA LEU A 103 0.92 3.67 -6.35
C LEU A 103 -0.06 4.82 -6.54
N GLU A 104 -1.13 4.57 -7.29
CA GLU A 104 -2.05 5.60 -7.76
C GLU A 104 -3.48 5.13 -7.56
N VAL A 105 -4.39 6.10 -7.40
CA VAL A 105 -5.83 5.86 -7.35
C VAL A 105 -6.45 6.20 -8.70
N GLU A 106 -7.27 5.30 -9.23
CA GLU A 106 -8.04 5.56 -10.44
C GLU A 106 -9.54 5.48 -10.15
N ASN A 107 -10.25 6.56 -10.47
CA ASN A 107 -11.69 6.59 -10.39
C ASN A 107 -12.27 6.11 -11.73
N ARG A 108 -13.09 5.05 -11.69
CA ARG A 108 -13.75 4.44 -12.85
C ARG A 108 -15.24 4.78 -12.93
N GLY A 109 -15.66 5.85 -12.26
CA GLY A 109 -17.04 6.32 -12.22
C GLY A 109 -17.93 5.31 -11.49
N MET A 110 -18.97 4.81 -12.16
CA MET A 110 -19.92 3.85 -11.58
C MET A 110 -19.26 2.51 -11.20
N ALA A 111 -18.13 2.16 -11.81
CA ALA A 111 -17.39 0.94 -11.48
C ALA A 111 -16.55 1.06 -10.19
N GLY A 112 -16.54 2.22 -9.53
CA GLY A 112 -15.84 2.45 -8.28
C GLY A 112 -14.43 3.00 -8.46
N ILE A 113 -13.56 2.68 -7.49
CA ILE A 113 -12.20 3.23 -7.41
C ILE A 113 -11.21 2.07 -7.28
N ASP A 114 -10.20 2.07 -8.15
CA ASP A 114 -9.14 1.06 -8.16
C ASP A 114 -7.83 1.61 -7.57
N LEU A 115 -7.09 0.73 -6.91
CA LEU A 115 -5.69 0.93 -6.53
C LEU A 115 -4.77 0.34 -7.59
N ILE A 116 -3.92 1.16 -8.21
CA ILE A 116 -3.17 0.74 -9.40
C ILE A 116 -1.72 1.18 -9.37
N LEU A 117 -0.93 0.56 -10.24
CA LEU A 117 0.49 0.86 -10.46
C LEU A 117 0.69 1.39 -11.87
N ARG A 118 1.11 2.66 -11.98
CA ARG A 118 1.33 3.34 -13.27
C ARG A 118 2.38 4.45 -13.14
N SER A 119 2.69 5.13 -14.24
CA SER A 119 3.50 6.36 -14.20
C SER A 119 2.89 7.40 -13.26
N CYS A 120 3.74 8.05 -12.47
CA CYS A 120 3.31 8.99 -11.44
C CYS A 120 2.51 10.16 -12.02
N THR A 121 1.35 10.44 -11.43
CA THR A 121 0.44 11.53 -11.89
C THR A 121 0.38 12.71 -10.90
N GLY A 122 1.31 12.75 -9.95
CA GLY A 122 1.34 13.76 -8.89
C GLY A 122 0.37 13.48 -7.73
N GLN A 123 -0.13 12.24 -7.61
CA GLN A 123 -0.91 11.85 -6.44
C GLN A 123 -0.05 11.80 -5.18
N ARG A 124 -0.67 12.18 -4.07
CA ARG A 124 -0.02 12.37 -2.78
C ARG A 124 -0.66 11.47 -1.75
N TRP A 125 0.18 10.71 -1.06
CA TRP A 125 -0.22 9.81 -0.01
C TRP A 125 0.17 10.37 1.35
N THR A 126 -0.61 10.03 2.37
CA THR A 126 -0.34 10.43 3.76
C THR A 126 -0.62 9.26 4.66
N ILE A 127 0.35 8.96 5.54
CA ILE A 127 0.13 8.04 6.64
C ILE A 127 -0.43 8.87 7.81
N LYS A 128 -1.73 8.71 8.11
CA LYS A 128 -2.42 9.36 9.23
C LYS A 128 -2.58 8.40 10.41
N ASN A 129 -2.63 8.97 11.62
CA ASN A 129 -2.61 8.30 12.93
C ASN A 129 -1.22 7.79 13.35
N PHE A 130 -0.53 8.62 14.13
CA PHE A 130 0.19 8.13 15.30
C PHE A 130 -0.87 7.66 16.30
N ILE A 131 -0.69 6.47 16.88
CA ILE A 131 -1.42 6.12 18.10
C ILE A 131 -1.00 7.18 19.12
N LYS A 132 -1.96 7.89 19.71
CA LYS A 132 -1.69 8.80 20.82
C LYS A 132 -1.49 7.98 22.08
#